data_AF-A0A1C5PDZ7-F1
#
_entry.id   AF-A0A1C5PDZ7-F1
#
_cell.length_a   1.000
_cell.length_b   1.000
_cell.length_c   1.000
_cell.angle_alpha   90.00
_cell.angle_beta   90.00
_cell.angle_gamma   90.00
#
_symmetry.space_group_name_H-M   'P 1'
#
loop_
_entity.id
_entity.type
_entity.pdbx_description
1 polymer ?
#
loop_
_entity_poly.entity_id
_entity_poly.type
_entity_poly.pdbx_seq_one_letter_code
_entity_poly.pdbx_strand_id
1 'polypeptide(L)'
;MGYAKYHDFDDYNEVYDPVPLVSNGTICTLLNCTIKFSLPNVNDKDYRMIYWINDKDITKEEAIDIFDKVSKLLSCLFMLPMHNDDIRILEVSDTIGTNKLLSKRNSEILVYIENKINKFDKIEKFFYEVLDLMNVAIENLFKLRMEDAFFYFFKVIERISKNYYKLYTERYYRKKEIHNKKEKLRKIVSTYIENELDIMLTENLLRNKTDSIYQQIVNEAYGSVFGKISFFVKKNNISIAMDDVSKIIKTRNKIAHGDFVDEETLATCLGRGEYLAVQMFSKQFFKCEYEQIYIKSRRYEGNGPVYKTKQLKKRNRRE
;
A
#
# COMPACT_ATOMS: atom_id res chain seq x y z
N MET A 1 21.67 22.45 17.69
CA MET A 1 20.32 22.65 18.28
C MET A 1 19.42 21.59 17.65
N GLY A 2 18.35 21.14 18.31
CA GLY A 2 17.43 20.16 17.73
C GLY A 2 16.35 20.82 16.88
N TYR A 3 15.45 20.02 16.31
CA TYR A 3 14.29 20.49 15.55
C TYR A 3 12.98 19.84 16.02
N ALA A 4 11.87 20.57 15.89
CA ALA A 4 10.53 20.08 16.19
C ALA A 4 9.52 20.46 15.10
N LYS A 5 8.60 19.53 14.78
CA LYS A 5 7.46 19.72 13.88
C LYS A 5 6.17 19.37 14.64
N TYR A 6 5.16 20.21 14.54
CA TYR A 6 3.89 20.08 15.28
C TYR A 6 2.74 19.79 14.33
N HIS A 7 1.99 18.72 14.54
CA HIS A 7 0.92 18.32 13.65
C HIS A 7 -0.41 18.26 14.38
N ASP A 8 -1.40 18.87 13.76
CA ASP A 8 -2.80 18.78 14.13
C ASP A 8 -3.63 18.24 12.96
N PHE A 9 -4.84 17.80 13.28
CA PHE A 9 -5.80 17.25 12.33
C PHE A 9 -6.99 18.18 12.06
N ASP A 10 -6.94 19.43 12.52
CA ASP A 10 -8.04 20.39 12.40
C ASP A 10 -8.31 20.83 10.94
N ASP A 11 -7.39 20.53 10.02
CA ASP A 11 -7.50 20.89 8.59
C ASP A 11 -8.37 19.91 7.75
N TYR A 12 -8.95 18.88 8.38
CA TYR A 12 -9.71 17.83 7.68
C TYR A 12 -11.22 17.99 7.85
N ASN A 13 -11.99 17.34 6.98
CA ASN A 13 -13.45 17.49 6.98
C ASN A 13 -14.06 17.02 8.31
N GLU A 14 -15.05 17.77 8.81
CA GLU A 14 -15.71 17.54 10.12
C GLU A 14 -16.33 16.15 10.29
N VAL A 15 -16.62 15.44 9.19
CA VAL A 15 -17.11 14.05 9.23
C VAL A 15 -16.04 13.09 9.80
N TYR A 16 -14.76 13.44 9.69
CA TYR A 16 -13.66 12.64 10.20
C TYR A 16 -13.19 13.13 11.57
N ASP A 17 -12.93 12.17 12.45
CA ASP A 17 -12.19 12.37 13.71
C ASP A 17 -10.96 11.44 13.71
N PRO A 18 -9.86 11.87 13.07
CA PRO A 18 -8.62 11.12 13.03
C PRO A 18 -7.98 11.08 14.42
N VAL A 19 -8.00 9.88 15.02
CA VAL A 19 -7.43 9.65 16.35
C VAL A 19 -6.52 8.42 16.33
N PRO A 20 -5.21 8.57 16.57
CA PRO A 20 -4.31 7.46 16.84
C PRO A 20 -4.75 6.77 18.14
N LEU A 21 -5.03 5.47 18.12
CA LEU A 21 -5.46 4.74 19.32
C LEU A 21 -4.25 4.24 20.11
N VAL A 22 -3.46 5.20 20.59
CA VAL A 22 -2.34 5.02 21.52
C VAL A 22 -2.62 5.77 22.82
N SER A 23 -1.98 5.37 23.91
CA SER A 23 -2.13 6.04 25.20
C SER A 23 -1.70 7.50 25.10
N ASN A 24 -2.46 8.42 25.71
CA ASN A 24 -2.10 9.83 25.75
C ASN A 24 -0.69 10.02 26.34
N GLY A 25 0.11 10.90 25.75
CA GLY A 25 1.48 11.17 26.16
C GLY A 25 2.49 10.10 25.73
N THR A 26 2.13 9.15 24.85
CA THR A 26 3.07 8.15 24.33
C THR A 26 4.23 8.83 23.62
N ILE A 27 5.47 8.44 23.94
CA ILE A 27 6.68 8.92 23.26
C ILE A 27 7.49 7.72 22.77
N CYS A 28 7.70 7.63 21.46
CA CYS A 28 8.47 6.57 20.81
C CYS A 28 9.41 7.12 19.73
N THR A 29 10.29 6.28 19.19
CA THR A 29 11.24 6.67 18.14
C THR A 29 11.03 5.82 16.90
N LEU A 30 11.22 6.43 15.72
CA LEU A 30 11.22 5.77 14.42
C LEU A 30 12.13 6.56 13.47
N LEU A 31 13.11 5.91 12.82
CA LEU A 31 14.03 6.51 11.85
C LEU A 31 14.69 7.79 12.39
N ASN A 32 15.26 7.71 13.60
CA ASN A 32 15.89 8.83 14.33
C ASN A 32 14.97 10.02 14.68
N CYS A 33 13.67 9.88 14.48
CA CYS A 33 12.67 10.87 14.92
C CYS A 33 11.96 10.39 16.18
N THR A 34 11.91 11.22 17.21
CA THR A 34 11.11 11.00 18.41
C THR A 34 9.72 11.59 18.20
N ILE A 35 8.68 10.78 18.39
CA ILE A 35 7.29 11.16 18.18
C ILE A 35 6.58 11.14 19.54
N LYS A 36 5.92 12.24 19.88
CA LYS A 36 5.00 12.35 21.01
C LYS A 36 3.57 12.42 20.50
N PHE A 37 2.71 11.55 21.02
CA PHE A 37 1.28 11.56 20.77
C PHE A 37 0.57 12.23 21.96
N SER A 38 -0.20 13.27 21.67
CA SER A 38 -1.07 13.95 22.62
C SER A 38 -2.52 13.77 22.15
N LEU A 39 -3.40 13.30 23.03
CA LEU A 39 -4.83 13.36 22.75
C LEU A 39 -5.34 14.76 23.10
N PRO A 40 -6.28 15.33 22.33
CA PRO A 40 -6.83 16.65 22.63
C PRO A 40 -7.42 16.61 24.04
N ASN A 41 -6.93 17.49 24.91
CA ASN A 41 -7.51 17.72 26.21
C ASN A 41 -8.60 18.79 26.02
N VAL A 42 -9.74 18.66 26.72
CA VAL A 42 -10.94 19.50 26.53
C VAL A 42 -10.67 21.02 26.72
N ASN A 43 -9.51 21.38 27.28
CA ASN A 43 -9.13 22.75 27.61
C ASN A 43 -7.89 23.28 26.88
N ASP A 44 -7.19 22.50 26.05
CA ASP A 44 -5.94 22.95 25.41
C ASP A 44 -5.98 22.81 23.89
N LYS A 45 -5.58 23.91 23.23
CA LYS A 45 -5.26 23.99 21.79
C LYS A 45 -3.91 23.29 21.51
N ASP A 46 -3.75 22.07 22.00
CA ASP A 46 -2.49 21.34 21.90
C ASP A 46 -2.50 20.40 20.69
N TYR A 47 -1.52 20.59 19.81
CA TYR A 47 -1.22 19.73 18.68
C TYR A 47 -1.28 18.24 19.07
N ARG A 48 -2.04 17.45 18.30
CA ARG A 48 -2.20 16.01 18.59
C ARG A 48 -0.91 15.20 18.43
N MET A 49 0.06 15.70 17.66
CA MET A 49 1.34 15.04 17.46
C MET A 49 2.51 16.01 17.41
N ILE A 50 3.65 15.62 17.98
CA ILE A 50 4.91 16.35 17.90
C ILE A 50 5.99 15.40 17.41
N TYR A 51 6.71 15.79 16.36
CA TYR A 51 7.91 15.14 15.87
C TYR A 51 9.13 15.91 16.34
N TRP A 52 10.17 15.22 16.78
CA TRP A 52 11.30 15.80 17.47
C TRP A 52 12.61 15.11 17.11
N ILE A 53 13.64 15.89 16.77
CA ILE A 53 15.01 15.41 16.56
C ILE A 53 15.89 16.02 17.63
N ASN A 54 16.48 15.15 18.47
CA ASN A 54 17.39 15.54 19.54
C ASN A 54 18.82 15.81 19.04
N ASP A 55 19.14 15.38 17.82
CA ASP A 55 20.47 15.50 17.24
C ASP A 55 20.82 16.97 16.98
N LYS A 56 21.99 17.40 17.45
CA LYS A 56 22.46 18.78 17.33
C LYS A 56 23.32 19.00 16.09
N ASP A 57 23.79 17.92 15.47
CA ASP A 57 24.70 17.94 14.31
C ASP A 57 23.95 17.83 12.98
N ILE A 58 22.64 17.59 13.02
CA ILE A 58 21.78 17.54 11.84
C ILE A 58 21.45 18.94 11.31
N THR A 59 21.39 19.08 9.99
CA THR A 59 20.92 20.32 9.34
C THR A 59 19.39 20.41 9.37
N LYS A 60 18.85 21.61 9.14
CA LYS A 60 17.40 21.83 9.04
C LYS A 60 16.80 21.05 7.86
N GLU A 61 17.50 20.99 6.73
CA GLU A 61 17.09 20.27 5.53
C GLU A 61 17.00 18.76 5.76
N GLU A 62 17.98 18.17 6.46
CA GLU A 62 17.93 16.77 6.86
C GLU A 62 16.82 16.50 7.88
N ALA A 63 16.58 17.43 8.82
CA ALA A 63 15.46 17.32 9.75
C ALA A 63 14.10 17.34 9.03
N ILE A 64 13.93 18.22 8.01
CA ILE A 64 12.74 18.26 7.15
C ILE A 64 12.51 16.90 6.48
N ASP A 65 13.55 16.33 5.87
CA ASP A 65 13.46 15.03 5.18
C ASP A 65 13.11 13.89 6.13
N ILE A 66 13.68 13.86 7.35
CA ILE A 66 13.32 12.87 8.36
C ILE A 66 11.86 13.02 8.80
N PHE A 67 11.41 14.25 9.09
CA PHE A 67 10.02 14.49 9.47
C PHE A 67 9.05 14.10 8.36
N ASP A 68 9.39 14.40 7.11
CA ASP A 68 8.62 14.00 5.94
C ASP A 68 8.46 12.47 5.88
N LYS A 69 9.57 11.74 5.85
CA LYS A 69 9.60 10.28 5.77
C LYS A 69 8.84 9.62 6.91
N VAL A 70 9.05 10.09 8.15
CA VAL A 70 8.41 9.52 9.34
C VAL A 70 6.92 9.82 9.36
N SER A 71 6.50 11.06 9.08
CA SER A 71 5.07 11.41 9.05
C SER A 71 4.31 10.66 7.96
N LYS A 72 4.90 10.48 6.78
CA LYS A 72 4.33 9.68 5.69
C LYS A 72 4.21 8.20 6.05
N LEU A 73 5.23 7.66 6.71
CA LEU A 73 5.23 6.27 7.15
C LEU A 73 4.16 6.03 8.23
N LEU A 74 4.10 6.89 9.25
CA LEU A 74 3.07 6.80 10.29
C LEU A 74 1.67 6.94 9.69
N SER A 75 1.47 7.84 8.72
CA SER A 75 0.20 7.98 8.01
C SER A 75 -0.24 6.66 7.38
N CYS A 76 0.68 5.93 6.75
CA CYS A 76 0.41 4.60 6.20
C CYS A 76 0.17 3.53 7.27
N LEU A 77 0.92 3.55 8.38
CA LEU A 77 0.76 2.55 9.46
C LEU A 77 -0.53 2.73 10.26
N PHE A 78 -1.00 3.96 10.43
CA PHE A 78 -2.25 4.29 11.12
C PHE A 78 -3.43 4.47 10.16
N MET A 79 -3.20 4.62 8.85
CA MET A 79 -4.20 5.11 7.89
C MET A 79 -4.91 6.39 8.36
N LEU A 80 -4.11 7.35 8.80
CA LEU A 80 -4.51 8.70 9.20
C LEU A 80 -3.65 9.70 8.45
N PRO A 81 -4.13 10.93 8.18
CA PRO A 81 -3.37 11.92 7.43
C PRO A 81 -2.39 12.65 8.35
N MET A 82 -1.34 11.95 8.81
CA MET A 82 -0.35 12.48 9.77
C MET A 82 0.75 13.32 9.11
N HIS A 83 0.75 13.35 7.78
CA HIS A 83 1.65 14.12 6.95
C HIS A 83 0.95 15.37 6.44
N ASN A 84 1.60 16.52 6.64
CA ASN A 84 1.17 17.82 6.16
C ASN A 84 2.44 18.64 5.80
N ASP A 85 2.41 19.24 4.62
CA ASP A 85 3.50 20.02 4.02
C ASP A 85 3.60 21.44 4.61
N ASP A 86 2.51 21.97 5.16
CA ASP A 86 2.38 23.40 5.55
C ASP A 86 2.81 23.70 7.00
N ILE A 87 3.47 22.76 7.67
CA ILE A 87 3.79 22.90 9.10
C ILE A 87 5.14 23.58 9.33
N ARG A 88 5.13 24.59 10.20
CA ARG A 88 6.32 25.29 10.69
C ARG A 88 7.23 24.37 11.52
N ILE A 89 8.50 24.30 11.14
CA ILE A 89 9.57 23.65 11.92
C ILE A 89 10.24 24.69 12.81
N LEU A 90 10.45 24.32 14.07
CA LEU A 90 11.08 25.16 15.08
C LEU A 90 12.42 24.55 15.52
N GLU A 91 13.41 25.41 15.76
CA GLU A 91 14.64 25.04 16.46
C GLU A 91 14.35 24.93 17.95
N VAL A 92 14.89 23.89 18.58
CA VAL A 92 14.63 23.56 19.98
C VAL A 92 15.93 23.24 20.72
N SER A 93 16.03 23.71 21.96
CA SER A 93 17.17 23.43 22.85
C SER A 93 16.99 22.17 23.69
N ASP A 94 15.74 21.79 23.91
CA ASP A 94 15.37 20.70 24.81
C ASP A 94 15.56 19.32 24.16
N THR A 95 15.56 18.28 24.98
CA THR A 95 15.56 16.91 24.52
C THR A 95 14.35 16.16 25.05
N ILE A 96 13.77 15.32 24.20
CA ILE A 96 12.64 14.46 24.57
C ILE A 96 13.09 13.01 24.58
N GLY A 97 12.84 12.31 25.69
CA GLY A 97 13.11 10.88 25.85
C GLY A 97 11.88 10.01 25.59
N THR A 98 12.10 8.75 25.22
CA THR A 98 11.02 7.76 25.03
C THR A 98 10.39 7.34 26.36
N ASN A 99 9.17 6.82 26.31
CA ASN A 99 8.49 6.24 27.47
C ASN A 99 7.91 4.85 27.17
N LYS A 100 7.42 4.17 28.21
CA LYS A 100 6.91 2.79 28.12
C LYS A 100 5.39 2.72 27.87
N LEU A 101 4.77 3.79 27.38
CA LEU A 101 3.32 3.84 27.16
C LEU A 101 2.89 3.18 25.84
N LEU A 102 3.79 3.07 24.87
CA LEU A 102 3.51 2.36 23.63
C LEU A 102 3.39 0.85 23.91
N SER A 103 2.29 0.24 23.44
CA SER A 103 2.08 -1.19 23.64
C SER A 103 3.22 -2.01 23.03
N LYS A 104 3.58 -3.13 23.65
CA LYS A 104 4.64 -4.04 23.18
C LYS A 104 4.49 -4.39 21.70
N ARG A 105 3.26 -4.70 21.26
CA ARG A 105 2.95 -4.99 19.85
C ARG A 105 3.31 -3.83 18.93
N ASN A 106 2.90 -2.60 19.26
CA ASN A 106 3.17 -1.44 18.40
C ASN A 106 4.67 -1.13 18.37
N SER A 107 5.36 -1.25 19.51
CA SER A 107 6.82 -1.09 19.57
C SER A 107 7.54 -2.11 18.67
N GLU A 108 7.13 -3.38 18.72
CA GLU A 108 7.68 -4.44 17.85
C GLU A 108 7.42 -4.16 16.37
N ILE A 109 6.25 -3.62 16.01
CA ILE A 109 5.93 -3.19 14.64
C ILE A 109 6.90 -2.10 14.18
N LEU A 110 7.08 -1.03 14.97
CA LEU A 110 7.97 0.08 14.60
C LEU A 110 9.41 -0.39 14.39
N VAL A 111 9.93 -1.20 15.33
CA VAL A 111 11.27 -1.80 15.22
C VAL A 111 11.38 -2.70 13.99
N TYR A 112 10.36 -3.50 13.69
CA TYR A 112 10.35 -4.34 12.49
C TYR A 112 10.40 -3.53 11.19
N ILE A 113 9.58 -2.48 11.11
CA ILE A 113 9.51 -1.58 9.94
C ILE A 113 10.85 -0.86 9.74
N GLU A 114 11.40 -0.27 10.80
CA GLU A 114 12.69 0.41 10.77
C GLU A 114 13.80 -0.52 10.30
N ASN A 115 13.88 -1.74 10.84
CA ASN A 115 14.84 -2.75 10.42
C ASN A 115 14.70 -3.19 8.95
N LYS A 116 13.50 -3.08 8.36
CA LYS A 116 13.27 -3.35 6.94
C LYS A 116 13.73 -2.18 6.08
N ILE A 117 13.35 -0.96 6.45
CA ILE A 117 13.70 0.26 5.73
C ILE A 117 15.21 0.46 5.70
N ASN A 118 15.91 0.24 6.82
CA ASN A 118 17.37 0.33 6.90
C ASN A 118 18.12 -0.69 6.01
N LYS A 119 17.41 -1.67 5.44
CA LYS A 119 17.94 -2.66 4.49
C LYS A 119 17.51 -2.39 3.05
N PHE A 120 16.76 -1.32 2.80
CA PHE A 120 16.38 -0.93 1.44
C PHE A 120 17.60 -0.29 0.77
N ASP A 121 18.17 -1.02 -0.18
CA ASP A 121 19.18 -0.50 -1.10
C ASP A 121 18.45 -0.05 -2.39
N LYS A 122 18.48 -0.88 -3.44
CA LYS A 122 17.88 -0.57 -4.75
C LYS A 122 16.37 -0.32 -4.77
N ILE A 123 15.66 -0.62 -3.68
CA ILE A 123 14.19 -0.46 -3.60
C ILE A 123 13.78 0.82 -2.88
N GLU A 124 14.69 1.53 -2.22
CA GLU A 124 14.38 2.69 -1.38
C GLU A 124 13.62 3.79 -2.13
N LYS A 125 14.15 4.21 -3.29
CA LYS A 125 13.48 5.21 -4.14
C LYS A 125 12.07 4.79 -4.54
N PHE A 126 11.89 3.51 -4.87
CA PHE A 126 10.58 2.96 -5.23
C PHE A 126 9.64 2.88 -4.02
N PHE A 127 10.17 2.64 -2.82
CA PHE A 127 9.40 2.65 -1.59
C PHE A 127 8.83 4.04 -1.29
N TYR A 128 9.67 5.07 -1.30
CA TYR A 128 9.21 6.44 -1.03
C TYR A 128 8.25 6.95 -2.11
N GLU A 129 8.49 6.67 -3.39
CA GLU A 129 7.55 7.02 -4.47
C GLU A 129 6.15 6.43 -4.24
N VAL A 130 6.08 5.17 -3.82
CA VAL A 130 4.80 4.51 -3.56
C VAL A 130 4.18 4.98 -2.25
N LEU A 131 5.00 5.29 -1.24
CA LEU A 131 4.55 5.87 0.02
C LEU A 131 3.96 7.27 -0.17
N ASP A 132 4.53 8.09 -1.05
CA ASP A 132 4.00 9.41 -1.41
C ASP A 132 2.60 9.27 -2.03
N LEU A 133 2.44 8.37 -3.01
CA LEU A 133 1.14 8.08 -3.62
C LEU A 133 0.10 7.60 -2.59
N MET A 134 0.52 6.79 -1.62
CA MET A 134 -0.35 6.34 -0.53
C MET A 134 -0.80 7.51 0.34
N ASN A 135 0.12 8.43 0.67
CA ASN A 135 -0.19 9.60 1.49
C ASN A 135 -1.16 10.55 0.80
N VAL A 136 -0.96 10.81 -0.50
CA VAL A 136 -1.91 11.62 -1.28
C VAL A 136 -3.30 10.97 -1.33
N ALA A 137 -3.38 9.63 -1.40
CA ALA A 137 -4.66 8.92 -1.33
C ALA A 137 -5.36 9.12 0.01
N ILE A 138 -4.62 8.97 1.11
CA ILE A 138 -5.13 9.16 2.48
C ILE A 138 -5.58 10.61 2.68
N GLU A 139 -4.77 11.59 2.28
CA GLU A 139 -5.13 13.00 2.44
C GLU A 139 -6.42 13.34 1.70
N ASN A 140 -6.57 12.92 0.44
CA ASN A 140 -7.80 13.15 -0.33
C ASN A 140 -9.01 12.45 0.28
N LEU A 141 -8.82 11.26 0.89
CA LEU A 141 -9.88 10.57 1.61
C LEU A 141 -10.42 11.44 2.76
N PHE A 142 -9.53 12.01 3.57
CA PHE A 142 -9.88 12.85 4.71
C PHE A 142 -10.37 14.26 4.33
N LYS A 143 -10.11 14.69 3.08
CA LYS A 143 -10.69 15.90 2.47
C LYS A 143 -12.02 15.65 1.74
N LEU A 144 -12.60 14.45 1.85
CA LEU A 144 -13.81 13.99 1.13
C LEU A 144 -13.71 14.06 -0.41
N ARG A 145 -12.49 14.04 -0.96
CA ARG A 145 -12.24 13.94 -2.40
C ARG A 145 -12.17 12.47 -2.81
N MET A 146 -13.33 11.81 -2.80
CA MET A 146 -13.42 10.34 -2.93
C MET A 146 -12.88 9.79 -4.24
N GLU A 147 -13.13 10.48 -5.36
CA GLU A 147 -12.60 10.09 -6.68
C GLU A 147 -11.07 10.19 -6.72
N ASP A 148 -10.50 11.29 -6.21
CA ASP A 148 -9.06 11.48 -6.14
C ASP A 148 -8.42 10.43 -5.23
N ALA A 149 -8.99 10.20 -4.03
CA ALA A 149 -8.52 9.17 -3.12
C ALA A 149 -8.50 7.80 -3.80
N PHE A 150 -9.58 7.44 -4.49
CA PHE A 150 -9.67 6.20 -5.26
C PHE A 150 -8.61 6.11 -6.35
N PHE A 151 -8.41 7.19 -7.12
CA PHE A 151 -7.38 7.24 -8.15
C PHE A 151 -5.98 7.04 -7.60
N TYR A 152 -5.63 7.66 -6.47
CA TYR A 152 -4.30 7.53 -5.89
C TYR A 152 -4.08 6.14 -5.26
N PHE A 153 -5.09 5.56 -4.59
CA PHE A 153 -5.01 4.14 -4.20
C PHE A 153 -4.83 3.22 -5.42
N PHE A 154 -5.52 3.49 -6.53
CA PHE A 154 -5.31 2.74 -7.76
C PHE A 154 -3.91 2.93 -8.35
N LYS A 155 -3.35 4.15 -8.32
CA LYS A 155 -1.96 4.41 -8.75
C LYS A 155 -0.96 3.59 -7.95
N VAL A 156 -1.14 3.43 -6.63
CA VAL A 156 -0.32 2.54 -5.80
C VAL A 156 -0.39 1.09 -6.32
N ILE A 157 -1.60 0.56 -6.51
CA ILE A 157 -1.84 -0.80 -7.03
C ILE A 157 -1.16 -1.00 -8.39
N GLU A 158 -1.36 -0.05 -9.30
CA GLU A 158 -0.82 -0.11 -10.65
C GLU A 158 0.70 -0.03 -10.66
N ARG A 159 1.29 0.86 -9.83
CA ARG A 159 2.73 1.05 -9.75
C ARG A 159 3.45 -0.17 -9.20
N ILE A 160 2.92 -0.75 -8.11
CA ILE A 160 3.44 -1.99 -7.52
C ILE A 160 3.32 -3.16 -8.51
N SER A 161 2.16 -3.36 -9.12
CA SER A 161 1.93 -4.49 -10.04
C SER A 161 2.83 -4.42 -11.28
N LYS A 162 2.99 -3.23 -11.89
CA LYS A 162 3.89 -3.02 -13.03
C LYS A 162 5.35 -3.30 -12.66
N ASN A 163 5.83 -2.77 -11.53
CA ASN A 163 7.20 -2.99 -11.09
C ASN A 163 7.47 -4.46 -10.75
N TYR A 164 6.54 -5.12 -10.05
CA TYR A 164 6.65 -6.53 -9.71
C TYR A 164 6.72 -7.43 -10.95
N TYR A 165 5.86 -7.18 -11.94
CA TYR A 165 5.90 -7.88 -13.21
C TYR A 165 7.23 -7.67 -13.93
N LYS A 166 7.71 -6.41 -14.03
CA LYS A 166 9.00 -6.08 -14.66
C LYS A 166 10.14 -6.90 -14.03
N LEU A 167 10.30 -6.83 -12.71
CA LEU A 167 11.34 -7.58 -11.97
C LEU A 167 11.20 -9.10 -12.13
N TYR A 168 9.96 -9.60 -12.17
CA TYR A 168 9.71 -11.01 -12.42
C TYR A 168 10.17 -11.41 -13.83
N THR A 169 9.84 -10.62 -14.85
CA THR A 169 10.28 -10.90 -16.21
C THR A 169 11.80 -10.87 -16.34
N GLU A 170 12.48 -9.88 -15.77
CA GLU A 170 13.94 -9.79 -15.79
C GLU A 170 14.62 -11.00 -15.13
N ARG A 171 14.05 -11.54 -14.04
CA ARG A 171 14.63 -12.67 -13.30
C ARG A 171 14.30 -14.06 -13.85
N TYR A 172 13.10 -14.22 -14.42
CA TYR A 172 12.53 -15.52 -14.84
C TYR A 172 12.45 -15.70 -16.36
N TYR A 173 12.87 -14.72 -17.17
CA TYR A 173 13.18 -14.94 -18.59
C TYR A 173 14.55 -15.64 -18.78
N ARG A 174 14.88 -16.62 -17.93
CA ARG A 174 16.04 -17.49 -18.17
C ARG A 174 15.64 -18.50 -19.25
N LYS A 175 16.48 -18.65 -20.29
CA LYS A 175 16.21 -19.49 -21.47
C LYS A 175 15.67 -20.90 -21.12
N LYS A 176 16.17 -21.52 -20.06
CA LYS A 176 15.78 -22.87 -19.60
C LYS A 176 14.33 -22.98 -19.11
N GLU A 177 13.85 -22.01 -18.33
CA GLU A 177 12.47 -22.07 -17.81
C GLU A 177 11.45 -21.77 -18.91
N ILE A 178 11.77 -20.83 -19.79
CA ILE A 178 10.95 -20.54 -20.98
C ILE A 178 10.86 -21.79 -21.85
N HIS A 179 11.99 -22.46 -22.09
CA HIS A 179 12.03 -23.71 -22.84
C HIS A 179 11.08 -24.76 -22.22
N ASN A 180 11.16 -25.00 -20.91
CA ASN A 180 10.27 -25.95 -20.24
C ASN A 180 8.78 -25.57 -20.36
N LYS A 181 8.43 -24.29 -20.26
CA LYS A 181 7.05 -23.81 -20.45
C LYS A 181 6.57 -24.03 -21.90
N LYS A 182 7.43 -23.73 -22.87
CA LYS A 182 7.17 -23.95 -24.29
C LYS A 182 7.04 -25.42 -24.65
N GLU A 183 7.84 -26.31 -24.05
CA GLU A 183 7.69 -27.77 -24.25
C GLU A 183 6.33 -28.28 -23.76
N LYS A 184 5.84 -27.80 -22.62
CA LYS A 184 4.49 -28.15 -22.14
C LYS A 184 3.41 -27.66 -23.10
N LEU A 185 3.53 -26.42 -23.58
CA LEU A 185 2.59 -25.86 -24.55
C LEU A 185 2.67 -26.63 -25.88
N ARG A 186 3.86 -27.02 -26.32
CA ARG A 186 4.08 -27.78 -27.56
C ARG A 186 3.29 -29.08 -27.56
N LYS A 187 3.30 -29.81 -26.44
CA LYS A 187 2.52 -31.04 -26.29
C LYS A 187 1.02 -30.77 -26.51
N ILE A 188 0.47 -29.74 -25.88
CA ILE A 188 -0.94 -29.35 -26.03
C ILE A 188 -1.25 -28.98 -27.49
N VAL A 189 -0.39 -28.17 -28.12
CA VAL A 189 -0.57 -27.73 -29.50
C VAL A 189 -0.48 -28.92 -30.47
N SER A 190 0.47 -29.84 -30.29
CA SER A 190 0.59 -31.05 -31.12
C SER A 190 -0.68 -31.87 -31.03
N THR A 191 -1.12 -32.18 -29.81
CA THR A 191 -2.32 -33.00 -29.58
C THR A 191 -3.57 -32.37 -30.18
N TYR A 192 -3.76 -31.06 -30.05
CA TYR A 192 -4.91 -30.37 -30.63
C TYR A 192 -4.88 -30.41 -32.16
N ILE A 193 -3.72 -30.17 -32.78
CA ILE A 193 -3.60 -30.13 -34.24
C ILE A 193 -3.75 -31.52 -34.85
N GLU A 194 -3.17 -32.54 -34.21
CA GLU A 194 -3.28 -33.93 -34.66
C GLU A 194 -4.70 -34.48 -34.49
N ASN A 195 -5.34 -34.26 -33.34
CA ASN A 195 -6.60 -34.92 -33.01
C ASN A 195 -7.86 -34.14 -33.43
N GLU A 196 -7.81 -32.81 -33.41
CA GLU A 196 -9.00 -31.98 -33.68
C GLU A 196 -8.99 -31.39 -35.09
N LEU A 197 -7.81 -31.27 -35.71
CA LEU A 197 -7.66 -30.71 -37.06
C LEU A 197 -7.20 -31.75 -38.09
N ASP A 198 -6.85 -32.98 -37.67
CA ASP A 198 -6.32 -34.05 -38.53
C ASP A 198 -5.10 -33.63 -39.38
N ILE A 199 -4.21 -32.79 -38.82
CA ILE A 199 -3.01 -32.31 -39.51
C ILE A 199 -1.75 -32.86 -38.85
N MET A 200 -0.86 -33.48 -39.63
CA MET A 200 0.50 -33.79 -39.20
C MET A 200 1.44 -32.62 -39.51
N LEU A 201 2.11 -32.10 -38.47
CA LEU A 201 3.12 -31.06 -38.62
C LEU A 201 4.53 -31.61 -38.46
N THR A 202 5.49 -31.02 -39.17
CA THR A 202 6.90 -31.23 -38.87
C THR A 202 7.28 -30.57 -37.54
N GLU A 203 8.30 -31.10 -36.87
CA GLU A 203 8.76 -30.57 -35.58
C GLU A 203 9.12 -29.08 -35.65
N ASN A 204 9.71 -28.64 -36.76
CA ASN A 204 10.08 -27.24 -36.97
C ASN A 204 8.86 -26.32 -37.08
N LEU A 205 7.83 -26.73 -37.84
CA LEU A 205 6.57 -25.98 -37.95
C LEU A 205 5.83 -25.92 -36.61
N LEU A 206 5.78 -27.05 -35.89
CA LEU A 206 5.16 -27.15 -34.57
C LEU A 206 5.87 -26.22 -33.56
N ARG A 207 7.20 -26.19 -33.57
CA ARG A 207 8.00 -25.29 -32.73
C ARG A 207 7.72 -23.82 -33.03
N ASN A 208 7.71 -23.42 -34.31
CA ASN A 208 7.44 -22.03 -34.71
C ASN A 208 6.02 -21.59 -34.31
N LYS A 209 5.00 -22.45 -34.53
CA LYS A 209 3.63 -22.20 -34.08
C LYS A 209 3.53 -22.07 -32.57
N THR A 210 4.15 -23.00 -31.83
CA THR A 210 4.19 -22.96 -30.36
C THR A 210 4.83 -21.68 -29.85
N ASP A 211 5.92 -21.23 -30.46
CA ASP A 211 6.59 -19.99 -30.10
C ASP A 211 5.70 -18.77 -30.32
N SER A 212 4.99 -18.71 -31.45
CA SER A 212 4.02 -17.66 -31.75
C SER A 212 2.87 -17.64 -30.74
N ILE A 213 2.24 -18.79 -30.48
CA ILE A 213 1.14 -18.92 -29.51
C ILE A 213 1.61 -18.54 -28.10
N TYR A 214 2.80 -18.99 -27.69
CA TYR A 214 3.37 -18.64 -26.39
C TYR A 214 3.49 -17.13 -26.22
N GLN A 215 4.01 -16.43 -27.23
CA GLN A 215 4.14 -14.97 -27.18
C GLN A 215 2.78 -14.28 -27.15
N GLN A 216 1.81 -14.76 -27.92
CA GLN A 216 0.43 -14.23 -27.88
C GLN A 216 -0.18 -14.37 -26.49
N ILE A 217 -0.15 -15.57 -25.89
CA ILE A 217 -0.68 -15.81 -24.54
C ILE A 217 -0.01 -14.88 -23.51
N VAL A 218 1.32 -14.75 -23.56
CA VAL A 218 2.05 -13.88 -22.64
C VAL A 218 1.66 -12.42 -22.82
N ASN A 219 1.57 -11.95 -24.06
CA ASN A 219 1.21 -10.57 -24.36
C ASN A 219 -0.23 -10.25 -23.95
N GLU A 220 -1.17 -11.16 -24.17
CA GLU A 220 -2.57 -10.99 -23.74
C GLU A 220 -2.69 -11.04 -22.22
N ALA A 221 -2.05 -12.02 -21.58
CA ALA A 221 -2.15 -12.22 -20.13
C ALA A 221 -1.52 -11.07 -19.34
N TYR A 222 -0.40 -10.50 -19.79
CA TYR A 222 0.32 -9.45 -19.07
C TYR A 222 0.25 -8.06 -19.72
N GLY A 223 -0.36 -7.95 -20.90
CA GLY A 223 -0.55 -6.68 -21.61
C GLY A 223 -1.45 -5.74 -20.80
N SER A 224 -2.52 -6.27 -20.19
CA SER A 224 -3.45 -5.49 -19.38
C SER A 224 -2.93 -5.20 -17.97
N VAL A 225 -3.41 -4.09 -17.39
CA VAL A 225 -3.19 -3.77 -15.96
C VAL A 225 -3.84 -4.83 -15.07
N PHE A 226 -5.01 -5.35 -15.46
CA PHE A 226 -5.69 -6.44 -14.75
C PHE A 226 -4.79 -7.67 -14.60
N GLY A 227 -4.16 -8.11 -15.68
CA GLY A 227 -3.26 -9.26 -15.67
C GLY A 227 -2.09 -9.10 -14.72
N LYS A 228 -1.46 -7.92 -14.71
CA LYS A 228 -0.35 -7.59 -13.79
C LYS A 228 -0.80 -7.57 -12.32
N ILE A 229 -1.97 -7.00 -12.02
CA ILE A 229 -2.54 -6.99 -10.65
C ILE A 229 -2.90 -8.42 -10.22
N SER A 230 -3.61 -9.16 -11.06
CA SER A 230 -4.00 -10.56 -10.81
C SER A 230 -2.78 -11.43 -10.54
N PHE A 231 -1.70 -11.25 -11.32
CA PHE A 231 -0.44 -11.93 -11.09
C PHE A 231 0.16 -11.62 -9.71
N PHE A 232 0.20 -10.35 -9.30
CA PHE A 232 0.69 -9.96 -7.98
C PHE A 232 -0.16 -10.58 -6.86
N VAL A 233 -1.48 -10.44 -6.95
CA VAL A 233 -2.44 -10.96 -5.97
C VAL A 233 -2.28 -12.47 -5.79
N LYS A 234 -2.23 -13.22 -6.91
CA LYS A 234 -2.07 -14.67 -6.89
C LYS A 234 -0.71 -15.10 -6.33
N LYS A 235 0.38 -14.40 -6.65
CA LYS A 235 1.72 -14.74 -6.15
C LYS A 235 1.91 -14.45 -4.67
N ASN A 236 1.21 -13.47 -4.13
CA ASN A 236 1.33 -13.04 -2.73
C ASN A 236 0.19 -13.53 -1.83
N ASN A 237 -0.74 -14.33 -2.38
CA ASN A 237 -1.92 -14.89 -1.70
C ASN A 237 -2.81 -13.81 -1.04
N ILE A 238 -3.03 -12.68 -1.72
CA ILE A 238 -3.91 -11.61 -1.20
C ILE A 238 -5.38 -12.05 -1.32
N SER A 239 -6.14 -11.93 -0.24
CA SER A 239 -7.54 -12.37 -0.17
C SER A 239 -8.49 -11.34 -0.80
N ILE A 240 -8.58 -11.35 -2.14
CA ILE A 240 -9.54 -10.52 -2.88
C ILE A 240 -10.10 -11.29 -4.09
N ALA A 241 -11.41 -11.14 -4.35
CA ALA A 241 -12.04 -11.74 -5.52
C ALA A 241 -11.58 -11.03 -6.81
N MET A 242 -11.31 -11.80 -7.87
CA MET A 242 -10.88 -11.22 -9.16
C MET A 242 -11.96 -10.36 -9.81
N ASP A 243 -13.24 -10.67 -9.55
CA ASP A 243 -14.36 -9.83 -9.98
C ASP A 243 -14.31 -8.44 -9.33
N ASP A 244 -13.84 -8.34 -8.09
CA ASP A 244 -13.68 -7.07 -7.39
C ASP A 244 -12.50 -6.27 -7.98
N VAL A 245 -11.40 -6.95 -8.34
CA VAL A 245 -10.29 -6.32 -9.08
C VAL A 245 -10.76 -5.81 -10.45
N SER A 246 -11.58 -6.59 -11.16
CA SER A 246 -12.17 -6.19 -12.43
C SER A 246 -13.05 -4.94 -12.28
N LYS A 247 -13.89 -4.89 -11.24
CA LYS A 247 -14.73 -3.73 -10.91
C LYS A 247 -13.91 -2.49 -10.60
N ILE A 248 -12.86 -2.61 -9.77
CA ILE A 248 -11.94 -1.50 -9.47
C ILE A 248 -11.37 -0.90 -10.77
N ILE A 249 -10.89 -1.74 -11.69
CA ILE A 249 -10.31 -1.25 -12.96
C ILE A 249 -11.38 -0.58 -13.85
N LYS A 250 -12.58 -1.17 -13.93
CA LYS A 250 -13.70 -0.58 -14.68
C LYS A 250 -14.09 0.77 -14.13
N THR A 251 -14.23 0.90 -12.80
CA THR A 251 -14.51 2.18 -12.14
C THR A 251 -13.41 3.19 -12.42
N ARG A 252 -12.13 2.81 -12.31
CA ARG A 252 -11.02 3.71 -12.66
C ARG A 252 -11.09 4.21 -14.09
N ASN A 253 -11.36 3.32 -15.04
CA ASN A 253 -11.47 3.69 -16.45
C ASN A 253 -12.63 4.67 -16.67
N LYS A 254 -13.80 4.42 -16.08
CA LYS A 254 -14.95 5.33 -16.15
C LYS A 254 -14.59 6.73 -15.67
N ILE A 255 -14.06 6.85 -14.46
CA ILE A 255 -13.70 8.17 -13.90
C ILE A 255 -12.62 8.83 -14.78
N ALA A 256 -11.65 8.07 -15.30
CA ALA A 256 -10.60 8.62 -16.18
C ALA A 256 -11.14 9.14 -17.53
N HIS A 257 -12.30 8.65 -17.97
CA HIS A 257 -13.00 9.13 -19.16
C HIS A 257 -14.03 10.23 -18.87
N GLY A 258 -14.19 10.63 -17.60
CA GLY A 258 -15.20 11.59 -17.18
C GLY A 258 -16.62 11.00 -17.13
N ASP A 259 -16.73 9.67 -17.14
CA ASP A 259 -18.02 9.00 -17.04
C ASP A 259 -18.55 9.06 -15.60
N PHE A 260 -19.87 9.21 -15.46
CA PHE A 260 -20.54 9.17 -14.16
C PHE A 260 -20.40 7.79 -13.49
N VAL A 261 -20.05 7.83 -12.21
CA VAL A 261 -20.04 6.67 -11.29
C VAL A 261 -20.92 7.02 -10.11
N ASP A 262 -21.92 6.18 -9.83
CA ASP A 262 -22.78 6.35 -8.66
C ASP A 262 -21.99 6.23 -7.35
N GLU A 263 -22.43 6.95 -6.32
CA GLU A 263 -21.73 7.06 -5.03
C GLU A 263 -21.55 5.71 -4.33
N GLU A 264 -22.53 4.81 -4.40
CA GLU A 264 -22.45 3.48 -3.77
C GLU A 264 -21.34 2.63 -4.41
N THR A 265 -21.28 2.63 -5.74
CA THR A 265 -20.22 1.96 -6.51
C THR A 265 -18.87 2.58 -6.20
N LEU A 266 -18.78 3.92 -6.17
CA LEU A 266 -17.54 4.62 -5.86
C LEU A 266 -17.05 4.27 -4.44
N ALA A 267 -17.91 4.36 -3.43
CA ALA A 267 -17.56 4.04 -2.04
C ALA A 267 -17.12 2.57 -1.88
N THR A 268 -17.82 1.65 -2.53
CA THR A 268 -17.47 0.22 -2.53
C THR A 268 -16.12 -0.03 -3.19
N CYS A 269 -15.89 0.56 -4.36
CA CYS A 269 -14.61 0.44 -5.08
C CYS A 269 -13.46 1.14 -4.36
N LEU A 270 -13.73 2.27 -3.69
CA LEU A 270 -12.78 2.98 -2.85
C LEU A 270 -12.31 2.10 -1.69
N GLY A 271 -13.23 1.52 -0.91
CA GLY A 271 -12.85 0.65 0.20
C GLY A 271 -12.06 -0.59 -0.24
N ARG A 272 -12.41 -1.17 -1.39
CA ARG A 272 -11.68 -2.32 -1.97
C ARG A 272 -10.33 -1.92 -2.55
N GLY A 273 -10.25 -0.73 -3.16
CA GLY A 273 -9.03 -0.14 -3.69
C GLY A 273 -8.05 0.19 -2.57
N GLU A 274 -8.53 0.80 -1.48
CA GLU A 274 -7.76 1.05 -0.27
C GLU A 274 -7.19 -0.27 0.29
N TYR A 275 -8.05 -1.27 0.53
CA TYR A 275 -7.62 -2.60 1.01
C TYR A 275 -6.52 -3.20 0.13
N LEU A 276 -6.74 -3.24 -1.19
CA LEU A 276 -5.78 -3.83 -2.09
C LEU A 276 -4.46 -3.03 -2.13
N ALA A 277 -4.52 -1.70 -2.09
CA ALA A 277 -3.34 -0.84 -2.06
C ALA A 277 -2.47 -1.11 -0.82
N VAL A 278 -3.06 -1.12 0.37
CA VAL A 278 -2.32 -1.34 1.63
C VAL A 278 -1.75 -2.76 1.73
N GLN A 279 -2.50 -3.77 1.25
CA GLN A 279 -2.00 -5.15 1.20
C GLN A 279 -0.83 -5.28 0.22
N MET A 280 -0.96 -4.72 -0.99
CA MET A 280 0.11 -4.74 -1.98
C MET A 280 1.36 -4.00 -1.48
N PHE A 281 1.18 -2.86 -0.80
CA PHE A 281 2.26 -2.11 -0.16
C PHE A 281 2.99 -2.98 0.89
N SER A 282 2.25 -3.54 1.84
CA SER A 282 2.81 -4.37 2.91
C SER A 282 3.55 -5.61 2.36
N LYS A 283 2.94 -6.31 1.40
CA LYS A 283 3.54 -7.47 0.75
C LYS A 283 4.77 -7.12 -0.08
N GLN A 284 4.77 -5.97 -0.74
CA GLN A 284 5.90 -5.56 -1.57
C GLN A 284 7.11 -5.23 -0.71
N PHE A 285 6.95 -4.41 0.33
CA PHE A 285 8.07 -3.82 1.07
C PHE A 285 8.43 -4.57 2.35
N PHE A 286 7.44 -5.12 3.05
CA PHE A 286 7.65 -5.74 4.36
C PHE A 286 7.53 -7.26 4.33
N LYS A 287 6.85 -7.84 3.34
CA LYS A 287 6.62 -9.30 3.20
C LYS A 287 5.67 -9.87 4.26
N CYS A 288 4.74 -9.05 4.73
CA CYS A 288 3.68 -9.42 5.67
C CYS A 288 2.31 -9.01 5.13
N GLU A 289 1.25 -9.46 5.79
CA GLU A 289 -0.08 -8.87 5.60
C GLU A 289 -0.12 -7.47 6.23
N TYR A 290 -0.96 -6.57 5.72
CA TYR A 290 -1.06 -5.21 6.27
C TYR A 290 -1.52 -5.19 7.73
N GLU A 291 -2.41 -6.09 8.14
CA GLU A 291 -2.92 -6.20 9.51
C GLU A 291 -1.83 -6.52 10.55
N GLN A 292 -0.67 -7.00 10.11
CA GLN A 292 0.47 -7.27 10.97
C GLN A 292 1.25 -6.00 11.31
N ILE A 293 1.19 -4.97 10.45
CA ILE A 293 1.89 -3.70 10.62
C ILE A 293 0.95 -2.52 10.90
N TYR A 294 -0.35 -2.70 10.71
CA TYR A 294 -1.36 -1.71 11.06
C TYR A 294 -1.37 -1.42 12.56
N ILE A 295 -1.28 -0.13 12.90
CA ILE A 295 -1.48 0.39 14.26
C ILE A 295 -2.89 0.97 14.34
N LYS A 296 -3.63 0.55 15.37
CA LYS A 296 -5.03 0.93 15.54
C LYS A 296 -5.23 2.44 15.54
N SER A 297 -6.26 2.86 14.85
CA SER A 297 -6.70 4.24 14.69
C SER A 297 -8.22 4.29 14.60
N ARG A 298 -8.78 5.49 14.82
CA ARG A 298 -10.18 5.82 14.58
C ARG A 298 -10.22 6.90 13.49
N ARG A 299 -11.12 6.73 12.52
CA ARG A 299 -11.38 7.73 11.46
C ARG A 299 -12.67 8.51 11.67
N TYR A 300 -13.66 7.90 12.32
CA TYR A 300 -14.98 8.47 12.55
C TYR A 300 -15.32 8.46 14.04
N GLU A 301 -16.05 9.45 14.50
CA GLU A 301 -16.60 9.44 15.85
C GLU A 301 -17.59 8.25 15.98
N GLY A 302 -17.39 7.39 16.97
CA GLY A 302 -18.36 6.34 17.32
C GLY A 302 -18.29 4.97 16.63
N ASN A 303 -17.37 4.67 15.69
CA ASN A 303 -17.13 3.28 15.23
C ASN A 303 -15.70 3.04 14.70
N GLY A 304 -15.11 1.89 15.09
CA GLY A 304 -13.79 1.45 14.62
C GLY A 304 -13.76 1.04 13.14
N PRO A 305 -12.57 0.75 12.57
CA PRO A 305 -12.40 0.57 11.12
C PRO A 305 -13.23 -0.60 10.56
N VAL A 306 -13.78 -0.40 9.35
CA VAL A 306 -14.61 -1.34 8.57
C VAL A 306 -13.79 -2.49 7.96
N TYR A 307 -12.81 -3.02 8.69
CA TYR A 307 -12.02 -4.19 8.25
C TYR A 307 -12.53 -5.52 8.84
N LYS A 308 -13.73 -5.55 9.44
CA LYS A 308 -14.38 -6.79 9.89
C LYS A 308 -15.83 -6.87 9.46
N THR A 309 -16.06 -7.08 8.17
CA THR A 309 -17.39 -7.50 7.70
C THR A 309 -17.28 -8.51 6.57
N LYS A 310 -16.91 -9.76 6.92
CA LYS A 310 -17.45 -11.04 6.40
C LYS A 310 -16.56 -12.28 6.69
N GLN A 311 -16.14 -12.53 7.94
CA GLN A 311 -15.64 -13.87 8.32
C GLN A 311 -16.13 -14.44 9.67
N LEU A 312 -16.87 -13.69 10.50
CA LEU A 312 -17.31 -14.20 11.81
C LEU A 312 -18.79 -14.64 11.90
N LYS A 313 -19.60 -14.53 10.84
CA LYS A 313 -21.00 -14.99 10.88
C LYS A 313 -21.24 -16.47 10.50
N LYS A 314 -20.19 -17.25 10.21
CA LYS A 314 -20.32 -18.70 9.92
C LYS A 314 -19.96 -19.65 11.08
N ARG A 315 -19.49 -19.14 12.23
CA ARG A 315 -19.06 -19.99 13.36
C ARG A 315 -20.05 -20.12 14.52
N ASN A 316 -21.10 -19.30 14.60
CA ASN A 316 -22.08 -19.35 15.71
C ASN A 316 -23.48 -19.83 15.27
N ARG A 317 -23.55 -20.82 14.37
CA ARG A 317 -24.81 -21.53 14.04
C ARG A 317 -24.69 -23.06 14.12
N ARG A 318 -23.76 -23.54 14.93
CA ARG A 318 -23.72 -24.92 15.40
C ARG A 318 -23.21 -24.91 16.83
N GLU A 319 -24.15 -24.71 17.73
CA GLU A 319 -24.19 -25.29 19.08
C GLU A 319 -25.67 -25.33 19.49
#